data_AF-A0A371P7N9-F1
#
_entry.id   AF-A0A371P7N9-F1
#
_cell.length_a   1.000
_cell.length_b   1.000
_cell.length_c   1.000
_cell.angle_alpha   90.00
_cell.angle_beta   90.00
_cell.angle_gamma   90.00
#
_symmetry.space_group_name_H-M   'P 1'
#
loop_
_entity.id
_entity.type
_entity.pdbx_description
1 polymer ?
#
loop_
_entity_poly.entity_id
_entity_poly.type
_entity_poly.pdbx_seq_one_letter_code
_entity_poly.pdbx_strand_id
1 'polypeptide(L)'
;MKLKWWYTIIMVSLLLTACGSNSNQSLSVPANSERSDVQMEYDIAGVSYNKNNVKIKYPAITGMKDKDREDVLNKLIEQEAMTILDTFDGEKDTIEMDFQIKLRDERILSIVYPGYANSEGAAHPVNLFQTTNVDIEHGQKLRLQDLVKVDHQLIEAFRTGVYQTHDQQLDLAQEGLLEETLEQFGDEELLSYFSNADSEIGGAFSYVTQDSIGISLPVAHALGDHFEMEISREKLD
;
A
#
# COMPACT_ATOMS: atom_id res chain seq x y z
N MET A 1 -87.21 6.46 22.32
CA MET A 1 -88.47 5.80 21.88
C MET A 1 -88.13 4.85 20.74
N LYS A 2 -88.33 3.53 20.90
CA LYS A 2 -87.73 2.45 20.05
C LYS A 2 -86.19 2.42 20.19
N LEU A 3 -85.47 1.35 20.51
CA LEU A 3 -85.73 -0.09 20.67
C LEU A 3 -86.03 -0.87 19.39
N LYS A 4 -85.02 -1.60 18.89
CA LYS A 4 -85.06 -3.07 18.71
C LYS A 4 -83.64 -3.67 18.69
N TRP A 5 -83.56 -4.98 18.92
CA TRP A 5 -82.37 -5.77 19.25
C TRP A 5 -82.59 -7.20 18.72
N TRP A 6 -81.55 -7.85 18.19
CA TRP A 6 -81.55 -9.24 17.69
C TRP A 6 -80.11 -9.59 17.20
N TYR A 7 -79.44 -10.76 17.39
CA TYR A 7 -79.71 -12.02 18.12
C TYR A 7 -78.65 -12.29 19.22
N THR A 8 -78.84 -13.39 19.95
CA THR A 8 -77.88 -14.02 20.87
C THR A 8 -77.79 -15.51 20.53
N ILE A 9 -76.60 -16.13 20.60
CA ILE A 9 -76.26 -17.58 20.74
C ILE A 9 -74.73 -17.59 20.96
N ILE A 10 -74.09 -18.12 22.01
CA ILE A 10 -74.22 -19.32 22.87
C ILE A 10 -73.47 -20.56 22.33
N MET A 11 -72.14 -20.55 22.58
CA MET A 11 -71.35 -21.56 23.34
C MET A 11 -71.20 -23.03 22.83
N VAL A 12 -70.22 -23.74 23.44
CA VAL A 12 -69.86 -25.17 23.27
C VAL A 12 -69.10 -25.46 21.94
N SER A 13 -67.93 -26.11 21.86
CA SER A 13 -67.08 -26.93 22.79
C SER A 13 -65.56 -26.66 22.50
N LEU A 14 -64.52 -27.36 22.97
CA LEU A 14 -64.36 -28.61 23.75
C LEU A 14 -63.16 -28.51 24.75
N LEU A 15 -62.10 -29.34 24.67
CA LEU A 15 -61.08 -29.51 25.74
C LEU A 15 -59.65 -29.86 25.26
N LEU A 16 -58.67 -29.32 26.01
CA LEU A 16 -57.41 -29.91 26.52
C LEU A 16 -56.24 -30.39 25.61
N THR A 17 -55.04 -29.95 26.04
CA THR A 17 -53.72 -30.64 26.08
C THR A 17 -53.05 -31.17 24.80
N ALA A 18 -51.88 -30.58 24.49
CA ALA A 18 -50.57 -31.24 24.68
C ALA A 18 -49.43 -30.21 24.71
N CYS A 19 -48.35 -30.47 25.44
CA CYS A 19 -47.08 -29.73 25.32
C CYS A 19 -46.08 -30.54 24.48
N GLY A 20 -45.35 -29.89 23.57
CA GLY A 20 -44.36 -30.56 22.73
C GLY A 20 -43.40 -29.60 22.04
N SER A 21 -42.11 -29.73 22.40
CA SER A 21 -40.89 -29.16 21.81
C SER A 21 -40.98 -28.48 20.43
N ASN A 22 -40.44 -27.25 20.32
CA ASN A 22 -39.16 -27.07 19.61
C ASN A 22 -38.47 -25.74 19.89
N SER A 23 -37.18 -25.68 19.56
CA SER A 23 -36.27 -24.57 19.83
C SER A 23 -36.45 -23.38 18.89
N ASN A 24 -36.23 -22.17 19.42
CA ASN A 24 -35.16 -21.26 18.95
C ASN A 24 -35.14 -19.99 19.80
N GLN A 25 -34.19 -19.90 20.74
CA GLN A 25 -33.75 -18.61 21.29
C GLN A 25 -32.37 -18.30 20.73
N SER A 26 -32.30 -17.27 19.90
CA SER A 26 -31.05 -16.73 19.36
C SER A 26 -30.24 -16.06 20.48
N LEU A 27 -29.13 -16.68 20.86
CA LEU A 27 -28.17 -16.06 21.79
C LEU A 27 -27.46 -14.91 21.07
N SER A 28 -27.75 -13.67 21.47
CA SER A 28 -27.05 -12.48 20.99
C SER A 28 -25.67 -12.39 21.64
N VAL A 29 -24.63 -12.86 20.96
CA VAL A 29 -23.24 -12.61 21.35
C VAL A 29 -22.89 -11.15 21.02
N PRO A 30 -22.43 -10.33 21.99
CA PRO A 30 -21.93 -8.99 21.69
C PRO A 30 -20.59 -9.10 20.97
N ALA A 31 -20.52 -8.59 19.74
CA ALA A 31 -19.29 -8.53 18.95
C ALA A 31 -18.36 -7.41 19.45
N ASN A 32 -17.78 -7.58 20.64
CA ASN A 32 -16.74 -6.70 21.15
C ASN A 32 -15.38 -7.09 20.57
N SER A 33 -15.15 -6.74 19.31
CA SER A 33 -13.82 -6.80 18.71
C SER A 33 -12.99 -5.62 19.22
N GLU A 34 -12.42 -5.77 20.41
CA GLU A 34 -11.39 -4.87 20.91
C GLU A 34 -10.14 -5.04 20.04
N ARG A 35 -10.09 -4.24 18.97
CA ARG A 35 -8.87 -4.00 18.20
C ARG A 35 -7.90 -3.32 19.16
N SER A 36 -6.98 -4.10 19.72
CA SER A 36 -5.97 -3.61 20.65
C SER A 36 -5.21 -2.47 19.98
N ASP A 37 -5.28 -1.28 20.58
CA ASP A 37 -4.54 -0.11 20.13
C ASP A 37 -3.06 -0.37 20.42
N VAL A 38 -2.34 -0.93 19.45
CA VAL A 38 -0.92 -1.26 19.57
C VAL A 38 -0.18 0.07 19.57
N GLN A 39 0.17 0.53 20.77
CA GLN A 39 0.88 1.79 20.97
C GLN A 39 2.29 1.67 20.39
N MET A 40 2.41 2.06 19.13
CA MET A 40 3.66 2.12 18.37
C MET A 40 4.80 2.72 19.18
N GLU A 41 5.99 2.11 19.13
CA GLU A 41 7.19 2.63 19.81
C GLU A 41 7.71 3.97 19.25
N TYR A 42 7.18 4.41 18.10
CA TYR A 42 7.59 5.61 17.39
C TYR A 42 6.43 6.23 16.60
N ASP A 43 6.51 7.54 16.38
CA ASP A 43 5.61 8.35 15.54
C ASP A 43 6.33 8.92 14.31
N ILE A 44 5.54 9.33 13.31
CA ILE A 44 6.04 9.92 12.06
C ILE A 44 5.66 11.40 11.98
N ALA A 45 6.64 12.25 11.68
CA ALA A 45 6.46 13.66 11.35
C ALA A 45 6.94 13.95 9.91
N GLY A 46 6.24 14.80 9.16
CA GLY A 46 6.68 15.20 7.83
C GLY A 46 7.77 16.27 7.87
N VAL A 47 8.91 16.00 7.20
CA VAL A 47 9.99 16.96 6.95
C VAL A 47 9.91 17.42 5.49
N SER A 48 10.55 18.54 5.13
CA SER A 48 10.52 19.06 3.77
C SER A 48 11.83 19.76 3.38
N TYR A 49 12.62 19.11 2.54
CA TYR A 49 13.75 19.72 1.85
C TYR A 49 13.23 20.66 0.77
N ASN A 50 13.70 21.92 0.78
CA ASN A 50 13.30 22.94 -0.18
C ASN A 50 14.54 23.73 -0.61
N LYS A 51 14.91 23.64 -1.89
CA LYS A 51 16.06 24.35 -2.47
C LYS A 51 15.83 24.57 -3.96
N ASN A 52 16.02 25.80 -4.46
CA ASN A 52 15.80 26.13 -5.87
C ASN A 52 14.40 25.69 -6.34
N ASN A 53 14.33 24.85 -7.39
CA ASN A 53 13.11 24.26 -7.93
C ASN A 53 12.82 22.84 -7.35
N VAL A 54 13.59 22.39 -6.34
CA VAL A 54 13.44 21.10 -5.67
C VAL A 54 12.64 21.24 -4.38
N LYS A 55 11.60 20.42 -4.25
CA LYS A 55 10.76 20.26 -3.04
C LYS A 55 10.54 18.77 -2.80
N ILE A 56 11.19 18.22 -1.78
CA ILE A 56 11.08 16.80 -1.43
C ILE A 56 10.58 16.72 0.01
N LYS A 57 9.44 16.06 0.22
CA LYS A 57 8.97 15.70 1.57
C LYS A 57 9.28 14.24 1.88
N TYR A 58 9.68 13.99 3.11
CA TYR A 58 10.03 12.68 3.63
C TYR A 58 9.61 12.57 5.09
N PRO A 59 9.35 11.36 5.61
CA PRO A 59 9.05 11.18 7.01
C PRO A 59 10.32 11.25 7.86
N ALA A 60 10.19 11.81 9.07
CA ALA A 60 11.12 11.56 10.17
C ALA A 60 10.42 10.74 11.24
N ILE A 61 11.14 9.74 11.75
CA ILE A 61 10.79 8.96 12.93
C ILE A 61 11.05 9.80 14.18
N THR A 62 10.10 9.75 15.11
CA THR A 62 10.09 10.53 16.34
C THR A 62 9.57 9.70 17.52
N GLY A 63 9.82 10.14 18.74
CA GLY A 63 9.24 9.53 19.96
C GLY A 63 9.88 8.22 20.43
N MET A 64 10.86 7.66 19.71
CA MET A 64 11.57 6.44 20.13
C MET A 64 12.25 6.61 21.50
N LYS A 65 12.29 5.51 22.25
CA LYS A 65 13.06 5.40 23.51
C LYS A 65 14.57 5.40 23.27
N ASP A 66 14.99 4.72 22.22
CA ASP A 66 16.38 4.71 21.73
C ASP A 66 16.58 5.87 20.76
N LYS A 67 17.39 6.85 21.16
CA LYS A 67 17.67 8.03 20.36
C LYS A 67 18.84 7.88 19.41
N ASP A 68 19.79 7.00 19.70
CA ASP A 68 20.88 6.73 18.75
C ASP A 68 20.32 5.98 17.53
N ARG A 69 19.36 5.06 17.75
CA ARG A 69 18.61 4.38 16.67
C ARG A 69 17.66 5.32 15.92
N GLU A 70 16.94 6.21 16.59
CA GLU A 70 16.14 7.26 15.93
C GLU A 70 17.01 8.13 15.00
N ASP A 71 18.20 8.51 15.47
CA ASP A 71 19.19 9.28 14.70
C ASP A 71 19.76 8.51 13.50
N VAL A 72 19.92 7.19 13.58
CA VAL A 72 20.37 6.34 12.45
C VAL A 72 19.26 6.19 11.41
N LEU A 73 18.05 5.84 11.86
CA LEU A 73 16.88 5.67 10.99
C LEU A 73 16.55 6.95 10.22
N ASN A 74 16.56 8.11 10.89
CA ASN A 74 16.29 9.39 10.25
C ASN A 74 17.34 9.77 9.20
N LYS A 75 18.63 9.50 9.45
CA LYS A 75 19.70 9.74 8.47
C LYS A 75 19.56 8.84 7.24
N LEU A 76 19.18 7.58 7.42
CA LEU A 76 18.91 6.65 6.32
C LEU A 76 17.73 7.14 5.46
N ILE A 77 16.60 7.48 6.08
CA ILE A 77 15.39 7.95 5.37
C ILE A 77 15.67 9.27 4.63
N GLU A 78 16.39 10.20 5.26
CA GLU A 78 16.82 11.46 4.62
C GLU A 78 17.74 11.20 3.42
N GLN A 79 18.74 10.33 3.56
CA GLN A 79 19.67 9.99 2.47
C GLN A 79 18.94 9.36 1.28
N GLU A 80 18.09 8.37 1.55
CA GLU A 80 17.32 7.64 0.54
C GLU A 80 16.36 8.56 -0.23
N ALA A 81 15.63 9.44 0.48
CA ALA A 81 14.74 10.43 -0.15
C ALA A 81 15.48 11.49 -0.98
N MET A 82 16.80 11.67 -0.80
CA MET A 82 17.60 12.58 -1.63
C MET A 82 18.27 11.91 -2.84
N THR A 83 18.23 10.58 -2.99
CA THR A 83 18.87 9.86 -4.11
C THR A 83 18.38 10.29 -5.49
N ILE A 84 17.18 10.87 -5.59
CA ILE A 84 16.67 11.50 -6.82
C ILE A 84 17.63 12.58 -7.39
N LEU A 85 18.42 13.23 -6.52
CA LEU A 85 19.40 14.25 -6.89
C LEU A 85 20.68 13.70 -7.52
N ASP A 86 20.90 12.38 -7.47
CA ASP A 86 21.94 11.71 -8.25
C ASP A 86 21.50 11.49 -9.72
N THR A 87 20.19 11.62 -10.00
CA THR A 87 19.61 11.51 -11.35
C THR A 87 19.28 12.87 -11.98
N PHE A 88 18.78 13.83 -11.19
CA PHE A 88 18.30 15.13 -11.67
C PHE A 88 19.08 16.31 -11.06
N ASP A 89 19.37 17.34 -11.86
CA ASP A 89 20.21 18.46 -11.41
C ASP A 89 19.42 19.46 -10.55
N GLY A 90 19.55 19.35 -9.23
CA GLY A 90 18.89 20.24 -8.26
C GLY A 90 19.28 21.73 -8.29
N GLU A 91 20.14 22.18 -9.19
CA GLU A 91 20.36 23.61 -9.50
C GLU A 91 19.59 24.09 -10.74
N LYS A 92 19.08 23.19 -11.60
CA LYS A 92 18.34 23.52 -12.84
C LYS A 92 16.93 22.94 -12.88
N ASP A 93 16.84 21.64 -12.63
CA ASP A 93 15.66 20.82 -12.85
C ASP A 93 14.60 21.09 -11.77
N THR A 94 13.33 20.98 -12.15
CA THR A 94 12.21 21.03 -11.19
C THR A 94 11.94 19.63 -10.68
N ILE A 95 11.83 19.47 -9.36
CA ILE A 95 11.51 18.18 -8.71
C ILE A 95 10.51 18.45 -7.61
N GLU A 96 9.34 17.82 -7.65
CA GLU A 96 8.37 17.86 -6.56
C GLU A 96 7.97 16.43 -6.16
N MET A 97 8.26 16.06 -4.92
CA MET A 97 7.97 14.74 -4.35
C MET A 97 7.33 14.90 -2.97
N ASP A 98 6.30 14.09 -2.70
CA ASP A 98 5.71 13.90 -1.37
C ASP A 98 6.08 12.52 -0.83
N PHE A 99 5.54 12.11 0.32
CA PHE A 99 5.68 10.73 0.80
C PHE A 99 4.34 10.10 1.20
N GLN A 100 4.28 8.77 1.07
CA GLN A 100 3.18 7.93 1.54
C GLN A 100 3.75 6.79 2.38
N ILE A 101 3.16 6.55 3.55
CA ILE A 101 3.50 5.41 4.41
C ILE A 101 2.62 4.23 3.98
N LYS A 102 3.21 3.20 3.35
CA LYS A 102 2.51 1.98 2.92
C LYS A 102 2.42 0.94 4.04
N LEU A 103 3.41 0.91 4.94
CA LEU A 103 3.39 0.14 6.19
C LEU A 103 4.14 0.90 7.30
N ARG A 104 3.61 0.82 8.53
CA ARG A 104 4.24 1.28 9.78
C ARG A 104 3.93 0.23 10.85
N ASP A 105 4.89 -0.63 11.16
CA ASP A 105 4.84 -1.52 12.33
C ASP A 105 6.16 -1.49 13.11
N GLU A 106 6.28 -2.32 14.15
CA GLU A 106 7.44 -2.38 15.06
C GLU A 106 8.74 -2.86 14.39
N ARG A 107 8.65 -3.49 13.21
CA ARG A 107 9.78 -4.06 12.45
C ARG A 107 10.02 -3.36 11.12
N ILE A 108 8.98 -2.99 10.38
CA ILE A 108 9.11 -2.37 9.06
C ILE A 108 8.38 -1.02 9.01
N LEU A 109 9.10 -0.01 8.53
CA LEU A 109 8.53 1.20 7.95
C LEU A 109 8.75 1.14 6.44
N SER A 110 7.67 1.18 5.66
CA SER A 110 7.70 1.20 4.20
C SER A 110 7.12 2.51 3.66
N ILE A 111 7.95 3.19 2.87
CA ILE A 111 7.71 4.55 2.39
C ILE A 111 7.76 4.51 0.85
N VAL A 112 6.80 5.16 0.20
CA VAL A 112 6.83 5.49 -1.23
C VAL A 112 6.93 7.01 -1.34
N TYR A 113 7.76 7.49 -2.26
CA TYR A 113 7.85 8.92 -2.62
C TYR A 113 7.34 9.11 -4.06
N PRO A 114 6.04 9.35 -4.24
CA PRO A 114 5.50 9.71 -5.54
C PRO A 114 5.77 11.18 -5.84
N GLY A 115 6.02 11.51 -7.11
CA GLY A 115 6.26 12.89 -7.54
C GLY A 115 6.44 13.03 -9.04
N TYR A 116 7.08 14.13 -9.45
CA TYR A 116 7.53 14.34 -10.81
C TYR A 116 8.87 15.08 -10.84
N ALA A 117 9.63 14.88 -11.93
CA ALA A 117 10.76 15.72 -12.30
C ALA A 117 10.54 16.33 -13.70
N ASN A 118 11.12 17.50 -13.94
CA ASN A 118 11.13 18.15 -15.25
C ASN A 118 12.45 18.89 -15.46
N SER A 119 13.33 18.31 -16.28
CA SER A 119 14.64 18.90 -16.57
C SER A 119 14.57 20.13 -17.47
N GLU A 120 15.57 21.00 -17.38
CA GLU A 120 15.60 22.25 -18.15
C GLU A 120 15.56 21.99 -19.67
N GLY A 121 14.48 22.42 -20.32
CA GLY A 121 14.27 22.25 -21.76
C GLY A 121 13.66 20.91 -22.18
N ALA A 122 13.23 20.06 -21.24
CA ALA A 122 12.45 18.86 -21.55
C ALA A 122 11.12 19.19 -22.24
N ALA A 123 10.59 18.25 -23.03
CA ALA A 123 9.32 18.41 -23.74
C ALA A 123 8.10 18.22 -22.82
N HIS A 124 8.28 17.48 -21.73
CA HIS A 124 7.30 17.15 -20.70
C HIS A 124 8.05 16.74 -19.41
N PRO A 125 7.39 16.78 -18.23
CA PRO A 125 7.87 16.11 -17.03
C PRO A 125 7.95 14.58 -17.21
N VAL A 126 8.55 13.91 -16.24
CA VAL A 126 8.41 12.46 -16.00
C VAL A 126 7.86 12.21 -14.60
N ASN A 127 7.01 11.20 -14.44
CA ASN A 127 6.53 10.76 -13.14
C ASN A 127 7.67 10.08 -12.37
N LEU A 128 7.65 10.20 -11.05
CA LEU A 128 8.64 9.61 -10.15
C LEU A 128 7.99 8.65 -9.17
N PHE A 129 8.60 7.48 -9.05
CA PHE A 129 8.34 6.51 -7.99
C PHE A 129 9.66 6.09 -7.37
N GLN A 130 9.86 6.38 -6.09
CA GLN A 130 10.98 5.86 -5.29
C GLN A 130 10.45 5.25 -4.00
N THR A 131 11.25 4.39 -3.35
CA THR A 131 10.86 3.72 -2.10
C THR A 131 11.98 3.74 -1.05
N THR A 132 11.58 3.62 0.21
CA THR A 132 12.48 3.16 1.28
C THR A 132 11.73 2.18 2.16
N ASN A 133 12.26 0.96 2.27
CA ASN A 133 11.85 0.00 3.29
C ASN A 133 12.94 -0.04 4.36
N VAL A 134 12.55 0.11 5.62
CA VAL A 134 13.50 0.24 6.74
C VAL A 134 13.20 -0.78 7.82
N ASP A 135 14.20 -1.56 8.20
CA ASP A 135 14.22 -2.36 9.41
C ASP A 135 14.38 -1.44 10.64
N ILE A 136 13.32 -1.34 11.43
CA ILE A 136 13.23 -0.49 12.63
C ILE A 136 14.05 -1.05 13.81
N GLU A 137 14.31 -2.36 13.84
CA GLU A 137 15.11 -2.97 14.90
C GLU A 137 16.61 -2.72 14.67
N HIS A 138 17.07 -2.95 13.44
CA HIS A 138 18.48 -2.97 13.05
C HIS A 138 18.99 -1.66 12.43
N GLY A 139 18.11 -0.75 12.01
CA GLY A 139 18.50 0.53 11.40
C GLY A 139 19.02 0.39 9.95
N GLN A 140 18.45 -0.53 9.18
CA GLN A 140 18.96 -0.93 7.85
C GLN A 140 17.90 -0.78 6.77
N LYS A 141 18.33 -0.50 5.54
CA LYS A 141 17.46 -0.56 4.36
C LYS A 141 17.22 -2.01 3.96
N LEU A 142 15.96 -2.34 3.68
CA LEU A 142 15.52 -3.60 3.12
C LEU A 142 15.26 -3.43 1.62
N ARG A 143 15.71 -4.39 0.81
CA ARG A 143 15.42 -4.48 -0.62
C ARG A 143 14.44 -5.62 -0.87
N LEU A 144 13.81 -5.68 -2.05
CA LEU A 144 12.88 -6.75 -2.42
C LEU A 144 13.41 -8.17 -2.10
N GLN A 145 14.67 -8.45 -2.45
CA GLN A 145 15.37 -9.71 -2.18
C GLN A 145 15.54 -10.08 -0.69
N ASP A 146 15.40 -9.11 0.22
CA ASP A 146 15.48 -9.30 1.67
C ASP A 146 14.07 -9.47 2.29
N LEU A 147 13.03 -9.14 1.51
CA LEU A 147 11.60 -9.22 1.87
C LEU A 147 10.92 -10.48 1.30
N VAL A 148 11.34 -10.94 0.13
CA VAL A 148 10.82 -12.11 -0.58
C VAL A 148 11.92 -12.78 -1.42
N LYS A 149 11.79 -14.10 -1.62
CA LYS A 149 12.65 -14.86 -2.52
C LYS A 149 12.38 -14.48 -3.98
N VAL A 150 13.41 -13.98 -4.67
CA VAL A 150 13.34 -13.66 -6.11
C VAL A 150 13.53 -14.94 -6.94
N ASP A 151 12.43 -15.45 -7.51
CA ASP A 151 12.41 -16.56 -8.46
C ASP A 151 11.15 -16.54 -9.36
N HIS A 152 10.87 -17.60 -10.10
CA HIS A 152 9.70 -17.68 -10.99
C HIS A 152 8.34 -17.70 -10.25
N GLN A 153 8.24 -18.11 -8.99
CA GLN A 153 6.99 -17.99 -8.21
C GLN A 153 6.65 -16.51 -8.00
N LEU A 154 7.65 -15.66 -7.73
CA LEU A 154 7.48 -14.21 -7.66
C LEU A 154 7.02 -13.62 -9.01
N ILE A 155 7.52 -14.14 -10.14
CA ILE A 155 7.06 -13.72 -11.49
C ILE A 155 5.59 -14.08 -11.73
N GLU A 156 5.20 -15.33 -11.49
CA GLU A 156 3.81 -15.78 -11.64
C GLU A 156 2.85 -15.00 -10.70
N ALA A 157 3.31 -14.70 -9.48
CA ALA A 157 2.57 -13.90 -8.51
C ALA A 157 2.46 -12.41 -8.91
N PHE A 158 3.50 -11.83 -9.51
CA PHE A 158 3.54 -10.45 -10.05
C PHE A 158 2.62 -10.30 -11.26
N ARG A 159 2.73 -11.18 -12.26
CA ARG A 159 1.88 -11.16 -13.48
C ARG A 159 0.40 -11.33 -13.16
N THR A 160 0.07 -11.94 -12.02
CA THR A 160 -1.32 -12.09 -11.53
C THR A 160 -1.67 -11.15 -10.36
N GLY A 161 -0.83 -10.15 -10.08
CA GLY A 161 -1.00 -9.18 -8.99
C GLY A 161 -2.16 -8.20 -9.22
N VAL A 162 -2.40 -7.33 -8.24
CA VAL A 162 -3.39 -6.24 -8.32
C VAL A 162 -2.69 -4.98 -8.80
N TYR A 163 -2.93 -4.60 -10.05
CA TYR A 163 -2.49 -3.32 -10.61
C TYR A 163 -2.97 -2.13 -9.77
N GLN A 164 -2.08 -1.18 -9.51
CA GLN A 164 -2.41 0.07 -8.81
C GLN A 164 -2.39 1.24 -9.80
N THR A 165 -3.49 2.00 -9.85
CA THR A 165 -3.54 3.30 -10.53
C THR A 165 -2.98 4.39 -9.61
N HIS A 166 -2.00 5.15 -10.10
CA HIS A 166 -1.47 6.36 -9.45
C HIS A 166 -1.88 7.65 -10.19
N ASP A 167 -2.10 7.61 -11.52
CA ASP A 167 -2.65 8.72 -12.30
C ASP A 167 -4.15 8.54 -12.54
N GLN A 168 -4.91 9.62 -12.39
CA GLN A 168 -6.34 9.70 -12.68
C GLN A 168 -6.64 9.94 -14.17
N GLN A 169 -5.62 10.23 -14.97
CA GLN A 169 -5.71 10.46 -16.42
C GLN A 169 -5.23 9.26 -17.25
N LEU A 170 -4.54 8.29 -16.64
CA LEU A 170 -4.03 7.08 -17.30
C LEU A 170 -4.17 5.86 -16.38
N ASP A 171 -5.06 4.95 -16.75
CA ASP A 171 -5.26 3.66 -16.10
C ASP A 171 -5.09 2.56 -17.15
N LEU A 172 -3.99 1.81 -17.06
CA LEU A 172 -3.63 0.79 -18.04
C LEU A 172 -4.65 -0.36 -18.12
N ALA A 173 -5.41 -0.62 -17.06
CA ALA A 173 -6.46 -1.64 -17.06
C ALA A 173 -7.75 -1.13 -17.73
N GLN A 174 -8.11 0.15 -17.55
CA GLN A 174 -9.27 0.76 -18.20
C GLN A 174 -9.02 1.02 -19.70
N GLU A 175 -7.82 1.43 -20.09
CA GLU A 175 -7.41 1.58 -21.50
C GLU A 175 -7.12 0.23 -22.19
N GLY A 176 -7.07 -0.88 -21.44
CA GLY A 176 -6.83 -2.23 -21.97
C GLY A 176 -5.37 -2.53 -22.34
N LEU A 177 -4.43 -1.71 -21.88
CA LEU A 177 -2.99 -1.79 -22.17
C LEU A 177 -2.19 -2.61 -21.14
N LEU A 178 -2.77 -2.96 -19.99
CA LEU A 178 -2.06 -3.63 -18.89
C LEU A 178 -1.45 -4.97 -19.31
N GLU A 179 -2.16 -5.80 -20.06
CA GLU A 179 -1.65 -7.11 -20.51
C GLU A 179 -0.48 -6.92 -21.49
N GLU A 180 -0.61 -6.03 -22.49
CA GLU A 180 0.48 -5.69 -23.43
C GLU A 180 1.69 -5.06 -22.70
N THR A 181 1.46 -4.38 -21.58
CA THR A 181 2.52 -3.85 -20.71
C THR A 181 3.23 -4.96 -19.94
N LEU A 182 2.49 -5.94 -19.42
CA LEU A 182 3.06 -7.12 -18.73
C LEU A 182 3.78 -8.07 -19.70
N GLU A 183 3.31 -8.22 -20.94
CA GLU A 183 3.92 -9.04 -21.99
C GLU A 183 5.26 -8.48 -22.50
N GLN A 184 5.53 -7.18 -22.33
CA GLN A 184 6.82 -6.57 -22.73
C GLN A 184 8.00 -7.12 -21.91
N PHE A 185 7.79 -7.46 -20.64
CA PHE A 185 8.86 -7.92 -19.75
C PHE A 185 9.05 -9.44 -19.82
N GLY A 186 10.22 -9.88 -20.28
CA GLY A 186 10.61 -11.29 -20.25
C GLY A 186 10.96 -11.77 -18.84
N ASP A 187 10.84 -13.08 -18.57
CA ASP A 187 11.13 -13.63 -17.24
C ASP A 187 12.58 -13.37 -16.77
N GLU A 188 13.58 -13.42 -17.66
CA GLU A 188 14.97 -13.08 -17.33
C GLU A 188 15.14 -11.59 -16.98
N GLU A 189 14.33 -10.72 -17.60
CA GLU A 189 14.31 -9.28 -17.34
C GLU A 189 13.60 -8.96 -16.03
N LEU A 190 12.46 -9.60 -15.73
CA LEU A 190 11.79 -9.50 -14.44
C LEU A 190 12.70 -10.00 -13.30
N LEU A 191 13.39 -11.13 -13.48
CA LEU A 191 14.40 -11.59 -12.50
C LEU A 191 15.53 -10.56 -12.31
N SER A 192 15.96 -9.90 -13.39
CA SER A 192 16.97 -8.82 -13.31
C SER A 192 16.45 -7.62 -12.52
N TYR A 193 15.26 -7.11 -12.84
CA TYR A 193 14.62 -6.01 -12.11
C TYR A 193 14.41 -6.37 -10.63
N PHE A 194 13.82 -7.53 -10.34
CA PHE A 194 13.54 -7.96 -8.97
C PHE A 194 14.83 -8.19 -8.15
N SER A 195 15.88 -8.74 -8.77
CA SER A 195 17.18 -8.94 -8.09
C SER A 195 17.92 -7.62 -7.81
N ASN A 196 17.70 -6.60 -8.63
CA ASN A 196 18.32 -5.28 -8.48
C ASN A 196 17.39 -4.22 -7.85
N ALA A 197 16.13 -4.57 -7.54
CA ALA A 197 15.16 -3.65 -6.97
C ALA A 197 15.67 -2.96 -5.69
N ASP A 198 15.25 -1.72 -5.49
CA ASP A 198 15.66 -0.84 -4.37
C ASP A 198 17.18 -0.57 -4.30
N SER A 199 17.96 -0.85 -5.36
CA SER A 199 19.39 -0.50 -5.45
C SER A 199 19.65 0.70 -6.38
N GLU A 200 20.83 1.29 -6.25
CA GLU A 200 21.34 2.40 -7.08
C GLU A 200 21.28 2.12 -8.60
N ILE A 201 21.26 0.85 -9.00
CA ILE A 201 21.22 0.39 -10.41
C ILE A 201 19.87 -0.26 -10.78
N GLY A 202 18.89 -0.20 -9.90
CA GLY A 202 17.73 -1.11 -9.91
C GLY A 202 16.70 -0.87 -11.00
N GLY A 203 16.33 0.40 -11.24
CA GLY A 203 15.18 0.78 -12.08
C GLY A 203 13.81 0.42 -11.48
N ALA A 204 13.71 -0.73 -10.81
CA ALA A 204 12.55 -1.20 -10.08
C ALA A 204 12.63 -0.85 -8.58
N PHE A 205 11.46 -0.66 -7.98
CA PHE A 205 11.28 -0.31 -6.57
C PHE A 205 10.26 -1.25 -5.92
N SER A 206 10.45 -1.60 -4.65
CA SER A 206 9.49 -2.38 -3.88
C SER A 206 9.00 -1.65 -2.64
N TYR A 207 7.77 -1.93 -2.24
CA TYR A 207 7.18 -1.45 -1.00
C TYR A 207 6.34 -2.55 -0.36
N VAL A 208 5.99 -2.34 0.90
CA VAL A 208 5.35 -3.33 1.76
C VAL A 208 4.04 -2.76 2.28
N THR A 209 2.96 -3.56 2.22
CA THR A 209 1.69 -3.25 2.87
C THR A 209 1.43 -4.24 4.01
N GLN A 210 0.28 -4.11 4.69
CA GLN A 210 -0.15 -5.06 5.71
C GLN A 210 -0.33 -6.49 5.16
N ASP A 211 -0.78 -6.66 3.92
CA ASP A 211 -1.18 -7.94 3.31
C ASP A 211 -0.37 -8.32 2.06
N SER A 212 0.40 -7.39 1.49
CA SER A 212 0.99 -7.51 0.16
C SER A 212 2.41 -6.95 0.08
N ILE A 213 3.13 -7.31 -0.98
CA ILE A 213 4.35 -6.63 -1.45
C ILE A 213 4.02 -5.98 -2.79
N GLY A 214 4.25 -4.68 -2.90
CA GLY A 214 4.14 -3.95 -4.15
C GLY A 214 5.48 -3.87 -4.86
N ILE A 215 5.47 -4.02 -6.18
CA ILE A 215 6.64 -3.81 -7.04
C ILE A 215 6.27 -2.81 -8.13
N SER A 216 7.07 -1.77 -8.28
CA SER A 216 7.03 -0.79 -9.38
C SER A 216 8.10 -1.15 -10.42
N LEU A 217 7.73 -1.11 -11.70
CA LEU A 217 8.64 -1.29 -12.85
C LEU A 217 8.57 -0.07 -13.78
N PRO A 218 9.70 0.33 -14.39
CA PRO A 218 9.74 1.45 -15.34
C PRO A 218 9.12 1.07 -16.69
N VAL A 219 8.37 1.98 -17.30
CA VAL A 219 7.77 1.84 -18.64
C VAL A 219 7.99 3.11 -19.47
N ALA A 220 7.58 3.09 -20.74
CA ALA A 220 7.62 4.30 -21.57
C ALA A 220 6.73 5.42 -20.98
N HIS A 221 7.10 6.68 -21.20
CA HIS A 221 6.32 7.85 -20.74
C HIS A 221 4.84 7.81 -21.18
N ALA A 222 4.57 7.30 -22.39
CA ALA A 222 3.20 7.12 -22.90
C ALA A 222 2.36 6.07 -22.13
N LEU A 223 2.98 5.31 -21.21
CA LEU A 223 2.37 4.34 -20.30
C LEU A 223 2.46 4.78 -18.82
N GLY A 224 2.96 6.00 -18.54
CA GLY A 224 3.02 6.59 -17.19
C GLY A 224 4.41 6.71 -16.55
N ASP A 225 5.48 6.41 -17.28
CA ASP A 225 6.89 6.28 -16.83
C ASP A 225 7.15 5.09 -15.86
N HIS A 226 6.19 4.69 -15.05
CA HIS A 226 6.25 3.50 -14.19
C HIS A 226 4.86 2.84 -14.03
N PHE A 227 4.81 1.61 -13.51
CA PHE A 227 3.55 0.97 -13.10
C PHE A 227 3.75 -0.01 -11.93
N GLU A 228 2.73 -0.17 -11.09
CA GLU A 228 2.79 -0.98 -9.86
C GLU A 228 1.84 -2.18 -9.89
N MET A 229 2.33 -3.33 -9.42
CA MET A 229 1.51 -4.50 -9.08
C MET A 229 1.69 -4.84 -7.59
N GLU A 230 0.58 -4.95 -6.84
CA GLU A 230 0.59 -5.48 -5.47
C GLU A 230 0.32 -7.00 -5.45
N ILE A 231 1.19 -7.73 -4.78
CA ILE A 231 1.17 -9.19 -4.68
C ILE A 231 0.79 -9.57 -3.24
N SER A 232 -0.39 -10.18 -3.07
CA SER A 232 -0.79 -10.76 -1.78
C SER A 232 0.26 -11.75 -1.28
N ARG A 233 0.63 -11.65 0.00
CA ARG A 233 1.59 -12.55 0.68
C ARG A 233 1.21 -14.02 0.57
N GLU A 234 -0.08 -14.33 0.49
CA GLU A 234 -0.60 -15.70 0.31
C GLU A 234 -0.14 -16.39 -0.98
N LYS A 235 0.45 -15.66 -1.95
CA LYS A 235 1.06 -16.21 -3.17
C LYS A 235 2.57 -16.47 -3.05
N LEU A 236 3.20 -16.03 -1.96
CA LEU A 236 4.66 -15.97 -1.79
C LEU A 236 5.20 -17.01 -0.78
N ASP A 237 4.30 -17.78 -0.16
CA ASP A 237 4.56 -18.92 0.73
C ASP A 237 4.69 -20.26 -0.04
#